data_AF-A0A520IRN8-F1
#
_entry.id   AF-A0A520IRN8-F1
#
_cell.length_a   1.000
_cell.length_b   1.000
_cell.length_c   1.000
_cell.angle_alpha   90.00
_cell.angle_beta   90.00
_cell.angle_gamma   90.00
#
_symmetry.space_group_name_H-M   'P 1'
#
loop_
_entity.id
_entity.type
_entity.pdbx_description
1 polymer ?
#
loop_
_entity_poly.entity_id
_entity_poly.type
_entity_poly.pdbx_seq_one_letter_code
_entity_poly.pdbx_strand_id
1 'polypeptide(L)'
;MKKLSNYLAAAVLGLGLYSCTQGEKTSTADVNAAPREIWSVEKANDWYKQWGWLRGADFIPSTAINQLEMWQEDTFDTATINRELGWAEKIGMNSMRVYLHHKAWQQDPEGFKGRVGKYLDIADSHKISTLFVIFDDCWNPTYKIGKQPEPKPGIHNSGWLRDPGDLLHQDSTLVDTLETYVKDILNTFRDDKRIVLWDLYNEPGNSGYGNKSMPLVQKVFTWARQVNPSQPLSIGVWKKELTELNKYQVENSDVTTYHNYGDPADHKKWIDSLRSVSKRPLICTEY
;
A
#
# COMPACT_ATOMS: atom_id res chain seq x y z
N MET A 1 -69.44 30.42 -44.02
CA MET A 1 -68.82 29.80 -45.21
C MET A 1 -67.30 29.81 -45.04
N LYS A 2 -66.67 28.61 -45.11
CA LYS A 2 -65.24 28.29 -45.36
C LYS A 2 -64.18 28.89 -44.39
N LYS A 3 -63.57 28.03 -43.54
CA LYS A 3 -62.26 27.31 -43.69
C LYS A 3 -61.05 28.24 -43.53
N LEU A 4 -59.89 27.88 -42.99
CA LEU A 4 -59.33 26.81 -42.14
C LEU A 4 -57.83 27.19 -41.99
N SER A 5 -57.25 26.98 -40.81
CA SER A 5 -55.82 26.74 -40.49
C SER A 5 -54.72 27.78 -40.85
N ASN A 6 -53.91 28.15 -39.87
CA ASN A 6 -52.64 27.45 -39.58
C ASN A 6 -51.93 28.03 -38.34
N TYR A 7 -51.35 27.11 -37.59
CA TYR A 7 -50.51 27.30 -36.41
C TYR A 7 -49.21 28.02 -36.75
N LEU A 8 -48.70 28.83 -35.81
CA LEU A 8 -47.32 28.70 -35.31
C LEU A 8 -47.20 29.49 -34.00
N ALA A 9 -47.07 28.78 -32.88
CA ALA A 9 -46.68 29.34 -31.60
C ALA A 9 -45.15 29.19 -31.47
N ALA A 10 -44.45 30.30 -31.22
CA ALA A 10 -43.07 30.30 -30.76
C ALA A 10 -43.01 31.23 -29.56
N ALA A 11 -43.20 30.67 -28.36
CA ALA A 11 -43.00 31.36 -27.11
C ALA A 11 -41.55 31.18 -26.66
N VAL A 12 -40.93 32.32 -26.33
CA VAL A 12 -39.54 32.50 -25.92
C VAL A 12 -39.22 31.67 -24.67
N LEU A 13 -38.22 30.79 -24.77
CA LEU A 13 -37.61 30.09 -23.64
C LEU A 13 -36.58 31.00 -22.97
N GLY A 14 -36.89 31.46 -21.76
CA GLY A 14 -35.94 32.13 -20.89
C GLY A 14 -34.96 31.12 -20.27
N LEU A 15 -33.68 31.25 -20.61
CA LEU A 15 -32.58 30.53 -19.98
C LEU A 15 -32.29 31.15 -18.61
N GLY A 16 -32.77 30.51 -17.55
CA GLY A 16 -32.33 30.77 -16.18
C GLY A 16 -31.02 30.05 -15.90
N LEU A 17 -29.95 30.80 -15.65
CA LEU A 17 -28.68 30.28 -15.15
C LEU A 17 -28.84 29.88 -13.68
N TYR A 18 -29.03 28.59 -13.41
CA TYR A 18 -28.83 28.02 -12.08
C TYR A 18 -27.34 27.80 -11.86
N SER A 19 -26.70 28.74 -11.17
CA SER A 19 -25.35 28.55 -10.63
C SER A 19 -25.45 27.61 -9.42
N CYS A 20 -25.17 26.33 -9.64
CA CYS A 20 -24.96 25.36 -8.55
C CYS A 20 -23.53 25.52 -8.03
N THR A 21 -23.33 26.38 -7.04
CA THR A 21 -22.13 26.32 -6.19
C THR A 21 -22.30 25.15 -5.22
N GLN A 22 -21.96 23.94 -5.66
CA GLN A 22 -21.63 22.86 -4.74
C GLN A 22 -20.25 23.20 -4.15
N GLY A 23 -20.25 23.75 -2.94
CA GLY A 23 -19.04 23.82 -2.15
C GLY A 23 -18.56 22.40 -1.89
N GLU A 24 -17.45 22.03 -2.52
CA GLU A 24 -16.65 20.88 -2.09
C GLU A 24 -16.30 21.12 -0.61
N LYS A 25 -16.94 20.37 0.28
CA LYS A 25 -16.43 20.19 1.62
C LYS A 25 -15.18 19.33 1.51
N THR A 26 -14.05 19.96 1.25
CA THR A 26 -12.76 19.40 1.62
C THR A 26 -12.80 19.18 3.13
N SER A 27 -12.92 17.92 3.54
CA SER A 27 -12.75 17.47 4.92
C SER A 27 -11.30 17.79 5.31
N THR A 28 -11.06 19.00 5.81
CA THR A 28 -9.80 19.33 6.47
C THR A 28 -9.63 18.35 7.63
N ALA A 29 -8.69 17.43 7.48
CA ALA A 29 -8.34 16.48 8.52
C ALA A 29 -7.99 17.27 9.79
N ASP A 30 -8.74 17.01 10.85
CA ASP A 30 -8.53 17.66 12.14
C ASP A 30 -7.20 17.16 12.70
N VAL A 31 -6.15 17.99 12.59
CA VAL A 31 -4.76 17.68 12.99
C VAL A 31 -4.62 17.37 14.49
N ASN A 32 -5.69 17.53 15.26
CA ASN A 32 -5.77 17.23 16.70
C ASN A 32 -6.67 16.02 17.03
N ALA A 33 -7.18 15.29 16.05
CA ALA A 33 -7.91 14.05 16.33
C ALA A 33 -6.95 13.01 16.93
N ALA A 34 -7.35 12.41 18.05
CA ALA A 34 -6.60 11.30 18.65
C ALA A 34 -6.40 10.19 17.59
N PRO A 35 -5.21 9.56 17.53
CA PRO A 35 -4.97 8.46 16.59
C PRO A 35 -6.08 7.41 16.71
N ARG A 36 -6.60 6.91 15.57
CA ARG A 36 -7.67 5.92 15.63
C ARG A 36 -7.23 4.67 16.38
N GLU A 37 -8.16 4.02 17.05
CA GLU A 37 -7.93 2.71 17.64
C GLU A 37 -7.78 1.61 16.58
N ILE A 38 -7.28 0.45 17.01
CA ILE A 38 -7.32 -0.78 16.21
C ILE A 38 -8.77 -1.13 15.81
N TRP A 39 -8.98 -1.62 14.59
CA TRP A 39 -10.30 -2.08 14.16
C TRP A 39 -10.83 -3.16 15.09
N SER A 40 -12.13 -3.16 15.34
CA SER A 40 -12.77 -4.31 15.98
C SER A 40 -12.58 -5.57 15.15
N VAL A 41 -12.62 -6.73 15.80
CA VAL A 41 -12.54 -8.04 15.12
C VAL A 41 -13.68 -8.19 14.10
N GLU A 42 -14.87 -7.73 14.43
CA GLU A 42 -16.04 -7.74 13.54
C GLU A 42 -15.77 -6.92 12.27
N LYS A 43 -15.34 -5.66 12.41
CA LYS A 43 -15.02 -4.79 11.27
C LYS A 43 -13.97 -5.42 10.35
N ALA A 44 -12.92 -6.01 10.93
CA ALA A 44 -11.87 -6.68 10.16
C ALA A 44 -12.41 -7.88 9.39
N ASN A 45 -13.25 -8.72 10.02
CA ASN A 45 -13.86 -9.86 9.35
C ASN A 45 -14.85 -9.45 8.27
N ASP A 46 -15.65 -8.41 8.47
CA ASP A 46 -16.57 -7.90 7.46
C ASP A 46 -15.84 -7.28 6.28
N TRP A 47 -14.76 -6.53 6.54
CA TRP A 47 -13.87 -6.06 5.48
C TRP A 47 -13.31 -7.24 4.66
N TYR A 48 -12.87 -8.34 5.27
CA TYR A 48 -12.27 -9.45 4.52
C TYR A 48 -13.30 -10.21 3.67
N LYS A 49 -14.53 -10.38 4.18
CA LYS A 49 -15.62 -11.05 3.43
C LYS A 49 -15.89 -10.39 2.08
N GLN A 50 -15.72 -9.07 1.97
CA GLN A 50 -15.97 -8.35 0.71
C GLN A 50 -14.94 -8.69 -0.39
N TRP A 51 -13.71 -9.05 0.00
CA TRP A 51 -12.61 -9.35 -0.91
C TRP A 51 -12.53 -10.84 -1.28
N GLY A 52 -13.02 -11.71 -0.40
CA GLY A 52 -12.84 -13.15 -0.56
C GLY A 52 -11.37 -13.57 -0.44
N TRP A 53 -10.98 -14.64 -1.14
CA TRP A 53 -9.60 -15.10 -1.10
C TRP A 53 -8.70 -14.23 -1.99
N LEU A 54 -7.81 -13.47 -1.33
CA LEU A 54 -6.72 -12.73 -1.97
C LEU A 54 -5.66 -13.71 -2.47
N ARG A 55 -5.35 -13.66 -3.77
CA ARG A 55 -4.42 -14.53 -4.48
C ARG A 55 -3.54 -13.66 -5.35
N GLY A 56 -2.24 -13.73 -5.13
CA GLY A 56 -1.33 -12.75 -5.69
C GLY A 56 0.13 -13.14 -5.59
N ALA A 57 0.97 -12.15 -5.83
CA ALA A 57 2.40 -12.20 -5.65
C ALA A 57 2.91 -10.86 -5.11
N ASP A 58 4.12 -10.86 -4.57
CA ASP A 58 4.94 -9.66 -4.47
C ASP A 58 5.33 -9.21 -5.88
N PHE A 59 5.09 -7.94 -6.19
CA PHE A 59 5.18 -7.41 -7.54
C PHE A 59 6.10 -6.19 -7.62
N ILE A 60 7.08 -6.31 -8.52
CA ILE A 60 7.73 -5.21 -9.24
C ILE A 60 7.78 -5.62 -10.72
N PRO A 61 7.73 -4.67 -11.68
CA PRO A 61 7.80 -5.02 -13.09
C PRO A 61 9.17 -5.63 -13.43
N SER A 62 9.23 -6.52 -14.41
CA SER A 62 10.50 -7.16 -14.84
C SER A 62 11.58 -6.18 -15.34
N THR A 63 11.22 -4.92 -15.56
CA THR A 63 12.12 -3.82 -15.95
C THR A 63 12.78 -3.10 -14.78
N ALA A 64 12.43 -3.45 -13.54
CA ALA A 64 12.99 -2.87 -12.33
C ALA A 64 13.71 -3.94 -11.50
N ILE A 65 14.87 -3.61 -10.95
CA ILE A 65 15.63 -4.48 -10.02
C ILE A 65 15.16 -4.32 -8.58
N ASN A 66 14.53 -3.20 -8.24
CA ASN A 66 14.07 -2.85 -6.91
C ASN A 66 12.94 -1.81 -6.95
N GLN A 67 12.34 -1.56 -5.79
CA GLN A 67 11.24 -0.61 -5.64
C GLN A 67 11.63 0.85 -5.94
N LEU A 68 12.89 1.24 -5.74
CA LEU A 68 13.35 2.59 -6.08
C LEU A 68 13.41 2.78 -7.60
N GLU A 69 13.87 1.78 -8.34
CA GLU A 69 13.84 1.80 -9.81
C GLU A 69 12.42 1.86 -10.34
N MET A 70 11.51 1.05 -9.80
CA MET A 70 10.13 1.01 -10.27
C MET A 70 9.47 2.40 -10.25
N TRP A 71 9.70 3.21 -9.21
CA TRP A 71 8.93 4.43 -8.97
C TRP A 71 9.58 5.74 -9.43
N GLN A 72 10.77 5.70 -10.03
CA GLN A 72 11.38 6.90 -10.61
C GLN A 72 10.75 7.24 -11.97
N GLU A 73 10.71 8.53 -12.31
CA GLU A 73 10.11 9.01 -13.57
C GLU A 73 10.74 8.35 -14.81
N ASP A 74 12.07 8.31 -14.87
CA ASP A 74 12.83 7.79 -16.01
C ASP A 74 12.61 6.29 -16.28
N THR A 75 12.13 5.53 -15.29
CA THR A 75 12.08 4.06 -15.31
C THR A 75 10.67 3.49 -15.05
N PHE A 76 9.66 4.34 -14.80
CA PHE A 76 8.29 3.91 -14.59
C PHE A 76 7.63 3.41 -15.90
N ASP A 77 7.71 2.09 -16.13
CA ASP A 77 7.25 1.44 -17.35
C ASP A 77 5.80 0.94 -17.26
N THR A 78 4.86 1.81 -17.60
CA THR A 78 3.42 1.47 -17.65
C THR A 78 3.09 0.34 -18.63
N ALA A 79 3.85 0.17 -19.71
CA ALA A 79 3.57 -0.85 -20.72
C ALA A 79 3.92 -2.25 -20.17
N THR A 80 5.05 -2.37 -19.49
CA THR A 80 5.45 -3.62 -18.81
C THR A 80 4.52 -3.93 -17.64
N ILE A 81 4.19 -2.95 -16.79
CA ILE A 81 3.23 -3.12 -15.68
C ILE A 81 1.90 -3.66 -16.21
N ASN A 82 1.33 -3.02 -17.25
CA ASN A 82 0.07 -3.46 -17.85
C ASN A 82 0.16 -4.88 -18.43
N ARG A 83 1.25 -5.21 -19.13
CA ARG A 83 1.45 -6.56 -19.69
C ARG A 83 1.47 -7.63 -18.59
N GLU A 84 2.21 -7.39 -17.51
CA GLU A 84 2.45 -8.37 -16.45
C GLU A 84 1.25 -8.53 -15.52
N LEU A 85 0.56 -7.44 -15.19
CA LEU A 85 -0.73 -7.52 -14.49
C LEU A 85 -1.78 -8.22 -15.35
N GLY A 86 -1.73 -8.06 -16.67
CA GLY A 86 -2.54 -8.85 -17.60
C GLY A 86 -2.20 -10.35 -17.63
N TRP A 87 -0.95 -10.74 -17.35
CA TRP A 87 -0.61 -12.15 -17.15
C TRP A 87 -1.16 -12.69 -15.83
N ALA A 88 -1.04 -11.91 -14.75
CA ALA A 88 -1.59 -12.25 -13.45
C ALA A 88 -3.12 -12.44 -13.49
N GLU A 89 -3.85 -11.54 -14.15
CA GLU A 89 -5.30 -11.69 -14.35
C GLU A 89 -5.63 -13.00 -15.07
N LYS A 90 -4.90 -13.33 -16.15
CA LYS A 90 -5.14 -14.55 -16.95
C LYS A 90 -4.96 -15.85 -16.17
N ILE A 91 -4.08 -15.87 -15.17
CA ILE A 91 -3.84 -17.04 -14.31
C ILE A 91 -4.71 -17.02 -13.04
N GLY A 92 -5.58 -16.02 -12.89
CA GLY A 92 -6.59 -15.94 -11.83
C GLY A 92 -6.12 -15.28 -10.53
N MET A 93 -5.00 -14.56 -10.55
CA MET A 93 -4.62 -13.66 -9.45
C MET A 93 -5.54 -12.43 -9.41
N ASN A 94 -5.76 -11.88 -8.22
CA ASN A 94 -6.66 -10.75 -7.98
C ASN A 94 -6.08 -9.69 -7.01
N SER A 95 -4.84 -9.86 -6.56
CA SER A 95 -4.18 -8.92 -5.65
C SER A 95 -2.68 -8.92 -5.91
N MET A 96 -2.03 -7.77 -5.71
CA MET A 96 -0.57 -7.65 -5.75
C MET A 96 -0.05 -6.94 -4.51
N ARG A 97 1.05 -7.42 -3.95
CA ARG A 97 1.78 -6.75 -2.87
C ARG A 97 2.94 -5.96 -3.47
N VAL A 98 2.93 -4.64 -3.29
CA VAL A 98 3.80 -3.72 -4.05
C VAL A 98 4.54 -2.80 -3.09
N TYR A 99 5.84 -2.69 -3.27
CA TYR A 99 6.71 -1.94 -2.35
C TYR A 99 6.89 -0.52 -2.83
N LEU A 100 6.69 0.43 -1.93
CA LEU A 100 7.00 1.84 -2.15
C LEU A 100 8.42 2.15 -1.66
N HIS A 101 8.95 3.33 -2.00
CA HIS A 101 10.26 3.77 -1.51
C HIS A 101 10.27 5.28 -1.23
N HIS A 102 10.53 5.69 0.00
CA HIS A 102 10.52 7.10 0.43
C HIS A 102 11.43 7.96 -0.43
N LYS A 103 12.56 7.41 -0.90
CA LYS A 103 13.52 8.18 -1.70
C LYS A 103 12.97 8.58 -3.07
N ALA A 104 12.19 7.71 -3.72
CA ALA A 104 11.51 8.04 -4.98
C ALA A 104 10.49 9.16 -4.76
N TRP A 105 9.74 9.09 -3.66
CA TRP A 105 8.84 10.17 -3.25
C TRP A 105 9.61 11.46 -2.93
N GLN A 106 10.72 11.41 -2.20
CA GLN A 106 11.48 12.60 -1.81
C GLN A 106 12.07 13.34 -3.02
N GLN A 107 12.42 12.62 -4.09
CA GLN A 107 12.91 13.22 -5.33
C GLN A 107 11.80 14.01 -6.05
N ASP A 108 10.59 13.46 -6.09
CA ASP A 108 9.47 13.99 -6.87
C ASP A 108 8.14 13.57 -6.20
N PRO A 109 7.68 14.28 -5.14
CA PRO A 109 6.53 13.86 -4.35
C PRO A 109 5.24 13.76 -5.18
N GLU A 110 4.96 14.78 -6.00
CA GLU A 110 3.75 14.85 -6.81
C GLU A 110 3.77 13.85 -7.96
N GLY A 111 4.88 13.74 -8.68
CA GLY A 111 4.99 12.75 -9.75
C GLY A 111 5.03 11.32 -9.21
N PHE A 112 5.62 11.07 -8.04
CA PHE A 112 5.56 9.76 -7.38
C PHE A 112 4.12 9.37 -7.08
N LYS A 113 3.33 10.27 -6.46
CA LYS A 113 1.89 10.06 -6.24
C LYS A 113 1.14 9.86 -7.55
N GLY A 114 1.46 10.62 -8.60
CA GLY A 114 0.91 10.43 -9.94
C GLY A 114 1.19 9.03 -10.51
N ARG A 115 2.41 8.51 -10.33
CA ARG A 115 2.80 7.15 -10.75
C ARG A 115 2.11 6.07 -9.92
N VAL A 116 1.98 6.23 -8.61
CA VAL A 116 1.19 5.33 -7.76
C VAL A 116 -0.27 5.28 -8.21
N GLY A 117 -0.89 6.45 -8.46
CA GLY A 117 -2.24 6.53 -9.00
C GLY A 117 -2.36 5.84 -10.37
N LYS A 118 -1.37 6.03 -11.25
CA LYS A 118 -1.33 5.39 -12.57
C LYS A 118 -1.17 3.87 -12.48
N TYR A 119 -0.36 3.37 -11.55
CA TYR A 119 -0.26 1.94 -11.28
C TYR A 119 -1.61 1.37 -10.85
N LEU A 120 -2.30 2.06 -9.91
CA LEU A 120 -3.63 1.64 -9.44
C LEU A 120 -4.67 1.64 -10.57
N ASP A 121 -4.62 2.60 -11.51
CA ASP A 121 -5.50 2.59 -12.71
C ASP A 121 -5.28 1.32 -13.54
N ILE A 122 -4.01 0.95 -13.77
CA ILE A 122 -3.66 -0.24 -14.55
C ILE A 122 -4.08 -1.51 -13.82
N ALA A 123 -3.78 -1.63 -12.53
CA ALA A 123 -4.15 -2.78 -11.71
C ALA A 123 -5.67 -2.98 -11.66
N ASP A 124 -6.43 -1.91 -11.46
CA ASP A 124 -7.90 -1.96 -11.44
C ASP A 124 -8.48 -2.40 -12.79
N SER A 125 -7.88 -1.97 -13.92
CA SER A 125 -8.27 -2.43 -15.25
C SER A 125 -8.09 -3.95 -15.46
N HIS A 126 -7.20 -4.56 -14.67
CA HIS A 126 -6.96 -6.01 -14.60
C HIS A 126 -7.69 -6.69 -13.43
N LYS A 127 -8.58 -5.99 -12.73
CA LYS A 127 -9.33 -6.49 -11.56
C LYS A 127 -8.41 -6.95 -10.42
N ILE A 128 -7.27 -6.29 -10.29
CA ILE A 128 -6.25 -6.56 -9.29
C ILE A 128 -6.30 -5.46 -8.23
N SER A 129 -6.52 -5.84 -6.97
CA SER A 129 -6.34 -4.94 -5.84
C SER A 129 -4.88 -4.84 -5.44
N THR A 130 -4.54 -3.81 -4.66
CA THR A 130 -3.15 -3.55 -4.29
C THR A 130 -2.96 -3.46 -2.78
N LEU A 131 -1.94 -4.15 -2.31
CA LEU A 131 -1.45 -4.10 -0.94
C LEU A 131 -0.11 -3.38 -0.97
N PHE A 132 -0.05 -2.15 -0.45
CA PHE A 132 1.19 -1.36 -0.51
C PHE A 132 2.05 -1.57 0.73
N VAL A 133 3.34 -1.77 0.50
CA VAL A 133 4.37 -1.88 1.53
C VAL A 133 5.10 -0.54 1.68
N ILE A 134 5.12 0.01 2.89
CA ILE A 134 5.69 1.35 3.14
C ILE A 134 7.20 1.31 3.42
N PHE A 135 7.64 0.41 4.30
CA PHE A 135 9.04 0.24 4.72
C PHE A 135 9.50 -1.20 4.58
N ASP A 136 10.82 -1.45 4.66
CA ASP A 136 11.45 -2.75 4.44
C ASP A 136 12.84 -2.84 5.09
N ASP A 137 13.11 -3.94 5.80
CA ASP A 137 14.41 -4.26 6.45
C ASP A 137 15.28 -5.23 5.64
N CYS A 138 14.88 -5.66 4.44
CA CYS A 138 15.53 -6.72 3.68
C CYS A 138 16.64 -6.25 2.73
N TRP A 139 17.69 -7.06 2.56
CA TRP A 139 18.72 -6.90 1.50
C TRP A 139 19.62 -5.66 1.62
N ASN A 140 19.69 -4.77 0.63
CA ASN A 140 20.75 -3.76 0.57
C ASN A 140 20.39 -2.48 1.37
N PRO A 141 21.24 -2.00 2.29
CA PRO A 141 20.92 -0.87 3.17
C PRO A 141 21.15 0.52 2.58
N THR A 142 21.85 0.60 1.44
CA THR A 142 22.26 1.87 0.83
C THR A 142 21.54 2.08 -0.49
N TYR A 143 20.86 3.21 -0.62
CA TYR A 143 20.12 3.60 -1.82
C TYR A 143 20.60 4.95 -2.36
N LYS A 144 20.45 5.13 -3.66
CA LYS A 144 20.69 6.40 -4.36
C LYS A 144 19.69 6.56 -5.49
N ILE A 145 19.24 7.80 -5.69
CA ILE A 145 18.46 8.20 -6.87
C ILE A 145 19.28 7.98 -8.15
N GLY A 146 18.58 7.80 -9.25
CA GLY A 146 19.09 7.64 -10.60
C GLY A 146 19.07 6.18 -11.03
N LYS A 147 19.94 5.87 -11.99
CA LYS A 147 20.11 4.51 -12.51
C LYS A 147 20.47 3.53 -11.39
N GLN A 148 19.73 2.43 -11.29
CA GLN A 148 20.00 1.38 -10.32
C GLN A 148 21.03 0.35 -10.86
N PRO A 149 21.65 -0.45 -9.99
CA PRO A 149 22.62 -1.47 -10.43
C PRO A 149 22.01 -2.51 -11.35
N GLU A 150 22.80 -3.05 -12.27
CA GLU A 150 22.39 -4.20 -13.08
C GLU A 150 22.24 -5.46 -12.21
N PRO A 151 21.29 -6.37 -12.54
CA PRO A 151 21.12 -7.61 -11.80
C PRO A 151 22.36 -8.50 -11.92
N LYS A 152 22.69 -9.20 -10.83
CA LYS A 152 23.81 -10.15 -10.81
C LYS A 152 23.28 -11.55 -11.12
N PRO A 153 23.66 -12.17 -12.25
CA PRO A 153 23.17 -13.50 -12.62
C PRO A 153 23.45 -14.53 -11.51
N GLY A 154 22.43 -15.36 -11.20
CA GLY A 154 22.53 -16.41 -10.20
C GLY A 154 22.41 -15.95 -8.74
N ILE A 155 22.17 -14.66 -8.48
CA ILE A 155 22.01 -14.12 -7.13
C ILE A 155 20.57 -13.64 -6.93
N HIS A 156 19.85 -14.28 -6.00
CA HIS A 156 18.51 -13.88 -5.60
C HIS A 156 18.52 -12.47 -4.98
N ASN A 157 17.56 -11.62 -5.37
CA ASN A 157 17.40 -10.23 -4.89
C ASN A 157 18.68 -9.38 -4.93
N SER A 158 19.50 -9.61 -5.96
CA SER A 158 20.86 -9.05 -6.07
C SER A 158 20.98 -7.53 -6.00
N GLY A 159 19.90 -6.79 -6.26
CA GLY A 159 19.83 -5.33 -6.16
C GLY A 159 18.63 -4.81 -5.37
N TRP A 160 17.91 -5.67 -4.64
CA TRP A 160 16.78 -5.25 -3.82
C TRP A 160 17.24 -4.29 -2.72
N LEU A 161 16.52 -3.18 -2.54
CA LEU A 161 16.85 -2.16 -1.55
C LEU A 161 15.95 -2.32 -0.33
N ARG A 162 16.46 -1.93 0.83
CA ARG A 162 15.64 -1.76 2.02
C ARG A 162 15.30 -0.28 2.19
N ASP A 163 14.13 0.00 2.75
CA ASP A 163 13.65 1.36 3.00
C ASP A 163 13.26 1.50 4.48
N PRO A 164 13.92 2.35 5.30
CA PRO A 164 14.78 3.48 4.94
C PRO A 164 16.29 3.22 5.04
N GLY A 165 16.73 1.96 5.13
CA GLY A 165 18.15 1.62 5.14
C GLY A 165 18.93 2.07 6.37
N ASP A 166 20.26 1.99 6.29
CA ASP A 166 21.14 2.28 7.44
C ASP A 166 21.09 3.76 7.86
N LEU A 167 20.65 4.67 6.98
CA LEU A 167 20.52 6.09 7.30
C LEU A 167 19.57 6.34 8.48
N LEU A 168 18.60 5.44 8.73
CA LEU A 168 17.72 5.51 9.89
C LEU A 168 18.48 5.57 11.23
N HIS A 169 19.65 4.94 11.28
CA HIS A 169 20.48 4.86 12.48
C HIS A 169 21.64 5.86 12.48
N GLN A 170 21.84 6.57 11.37
CA GLN A 170 22.97 7.50 11.17
C GLN A 170 22.51 8.96 11.15
N ASP A 171 21.26 9.22 10.75
CA ASP A 171 20.68 10.54 10.62
C ASP A 171 19.35 10.62 11.39
N SER A 172 19.36 11.32 12.52
CA SER A 172 18.17 11.50 13.36
C SER A 172 17.07 12.30 12.67
N THR A 173 17.40 13.11 11.66
CA THR A 173 16.43 13.94 10.92
C THR A 173 15.66 13.14 9.87
N LEU A 174 16.15 11.95 9.51
CA LEU A 174 15.47 11.10 8.52
C LEU A 174 14.05 10.73 8.97
N VAL A 175 13.84 10.52 10.28
CA VAL A 175 12.52 10.20 10.84
C VAL A 175 11.46 11.25 10.51
N ASP A 176 11.81 12.54 10.46
CA ASP A 176 10.88 13.62 10.11
C ASP A 176 10.49 13.55 8.62
N THR A 177 11.45 13.19 7.77
CA THR A 177 11.20 12.94 6.34
C THR A 177 10.28 11.73 6.16
N LEU A 178 10.52 10.64 6.89
CA LEU A 178 9.71 9.42 6.82
C LEU A 178 8.29 9.67 7.34
N GLU A 179 8.12 10.46 8.40
CA GLU A 179 6.79 10.87 8.86
C GLU A 179 6.03 11.62 7.77
N THR A 180 6.69 12.59 7.13
CA THR A 180 6.10 13.39 6.06
C THR A 180 5.70 12.51 4.87
N TYR A 181 6.59 11.61 4.45
CA TYR A 181 6.34 10.64 3.39
C TYR A 181 5.12 9.76 3.69
N VAL A 182 5.10 9.11 4.86
CA VAL A 182 4.00 8.21 5.28
C VAL A 182 2.68 8.97 5.29
N LYS A 183 2.65 10.16 5.90
CA LYS A 183 1.44 10.95 6.00
C LYS A 183 0.96 11.46 4.65
N ASP A 184 1.86 11.87 3.76
CA ASP A 184 1.49 12.36 2.42
C ASP A 184 0.87 11.24 1.57
N ILE A 185 1.51 10.06 1.52
CA ILE A 185 0.99 8.90 0.77
C ILE A 185 -0.37 8.44 1.34
N LEU A 186 -0.45 8.23 2.65
CA LEU A 186 -1.69 7.75 3.26
C LEU A 186 -2.84 8.77 3.17
N ASN A 187 -2.57 10.08 3.22
CA ASN A 187 -3.61 11.09 3.03
C ASN A 187 -4.07 11.15 1.57
N THR A 188 -3.15 11.04 0.63
CA THR A 188 -3.46 11.10 -0.82
C THR A 188 -4.40 9.96 -1.22
N PHE A 189 -4.14 8.74 -0.74
CA PHE A 189 -4.89 7.54 -1.13
C PHE A 189 -5.83 7.03 -0.03
N ARG A 190 -6.17 7.88 0.94
CA ARG A 190 -6.90 7.54 2.17
C ARG A 190 -8.18 6.74 1.94
N ASP A 191 -8.92 7.10 0.90
CA ASP A 191 -10.23 6.55 0.56
C ASP A 191 -10.22 5.77 -0.77
N ASP A 192 -9.04 5.48 -1.33
CA ASP A 192 -8.90 4.75 -2.59
C ASP A 192 -9.23 3.27 -2.41
N LYS A 193 -10.37 2.84 -2.96
CA LYS A 193 -10.89 1.48 -2.81
C LYS A 193 -10.09 0.41 -3.56
N ARG A 194 -9.18 0.81 -4.45
CA ARG A 194 -8.30 -0.13 -5.17
C ARG A 194 -7.20 -0.67 -4.26
N ILE A 195 -6.91 0.05 -3.18
CA ILE A 195 -5.99 -0.39 -2.13
C ILE A 195 -6.75 -1.30 -1.17
N VAL A 196 -6.31 -2.54 -1.03
CA VAL A 196 -6.93 -3.52 -0.14
C VAL A 196 -6.43 -3.36 1.29
N LEU A 197 -5.12 -3.14 1.49
CA LEU A 197 -4.46 -3.11 2.80
C LEU A 197 -3.15 -2.30 2.71
N TRP A 198 -2.82 -1.57 3.78
CA TRP A 198 -1.49 -0.99 3.96
C TRP A 198 -0.63 -1.91 4.84
N ASP A 199 0.43 -2.46 4.26
CA ASP A 199 1.49 -3.15 4.98
C ASP A 199 2.57 -2.14 5.35
N LEU A 200 2.63 -1.80 6.63
CA LEU A 200 3.40 -0.65 7.05
C LEU A 200 4.91 -0.93 7.08
N TYR A 201 5.32 -2.19 7.16
CA TYR A 201 6.74 -2.55 7.26
C TYR A 201 6.97 -4.02 6.91
N ASN A 202 7.71 -4.26 5.83
CA ASN A 202 8.20 -5.59 5.50
C ASN A 202 9.28 -6.05 6.47
N GLU A 203 9.03 -7.21 7.08
CA GLU A 203 9.97 -7.96 7.91
C GLU A 203 10.80 -7.13 8.91
N PRO A 204 10.17 -6.31 9.77
CA PRO A 204 10.91 -5.54 10.75
C PRO A 204 11.76 -6.49 11.61
N GLY A 205 13.00 -6.10 11.84
CA GLY A 205 14.00 -6.87 12.58
C GLY A 205 14.84 -7.81 11.73
N ASN A 206 14.63 -7.85 10.40
CA ASN A 206 15.54 -8.55 9.48
C ASN A 206 16.91 -7.83 9.43
N SER A 207 17.86 -8.39 8.69
CA SER A 207 19.20 -7.84 8.49
C SER A 207 19.98 -7.55 9.78
N GLY A 208 19.71 -8.32 10.84
CA GLY A 208 20.36 -8.17 12.13
C GLY A 208 19.85 -7.00 12.98
N TYR A 209 18.74 -6.35 12.58
CA TYR A 209 18.18 -5.24 13.35
C TYR A 209 17.45 -5.71 14.61
N GLY A 210 16.72 -6.83 14.56
CA GLY A 210 15.88 -7.28 15.66
C GLY A 210 15.01 -6.12 16.20
N ASN A 211 15.02 -5.92 17.52
CA ASN A 211 14.25 -4.83 18.14
C ASN A 211 14.71 -3.40 17.80
N LYS A 212 15.81 -3.20 17.06
CA LYS A 212 16.18 -1.87 16.56
C LYS A 212 15.14 -1.29 15.59
N SER A 213 14.29 -2.14 14.99
CA SER A 213 13.19 -1.71 14.11
C SER A 213 11.95 -1.28 14.89
N MET A 214 11.82 -1.67 16.17
CA MET A 214 10.63 -1.39 17.01
C MET A 214 10.25 0.10 17.06
N PRO A 215 11.19 1.06 17.23
CA PRO A 215 10.82 2.48 17.25
C PRO A 215 10.15 2.96 15.96
N LEU A 216 10.61 2.51 14.78
CA LEU A 216 9.99 2.89 13.51
C LEU A 216 8.66 2.16 13.31
N VAL A 217 8.55 0.89 13.74
CA VAL A 217 7.29 0.13 13.79
C VAL A 217 6.22 0.88 14.60
N GLN A 218 6.55 1.34 15.80
CA GLN A 218 5.63 2.11 16.65
C GLN A 218 5.22 3.45 16.02
N LYS A 219 6.19 4.15 15.42
CA LYS A 219 5.97 5.41 14.73
C LYS A 219 5.06 5.26 13.51
N VAL A 220 5.31 4.29 12.63
CA VAL A 220 4.53 4.13 11.41
C VAL A 220 3.08 3.75 11.69
N PHE A 221 2.83 2.91 12.71
CA PHE A 221 1.47 2.70 13.20
C PHE A 221 0.86 4.01 13.68
N THR A 222 1.54 4.76 14.56
CA THR A 222 1.04 6.04 15.08
C THR A 222 0.68 7.02 13.95
N TRP A 223 1.57 7.23 12.99
CA TRP A 223 1.34 8.12 11.85
C TRP A 223 0.16 7.65 10.99
N ALA A 224 0.07 6.37 10.68
CA ALA A 224 -1.02 5.81 9.91
C ALA A 224 -2.37 5.90 10.66
N ARG A 225 -2.37 5.75 11.98
CA ARG A 225 -3.57 5.93 12.82
C ARG A 225 -4.02 7.39 12.90
N GLN A 226 -3.09 8.35 12.86
CA GLN A 226 -3.39 9.78 12.78
C GLN A 226 -4.03 10.14 11.43
N VAL A 227 -3.53 9.58 10.32
CA VAL A 227 -4.15 9.77 9.00
C VAL A 227 -5.52 9.11 8.91
N ASN A 228 -5.68 7.96 9.57
CA ASN A 228 -6.92 7.19 9.60
C ASN A 228 -7.44 6.83 8.20
N PRO A 229 -6.67 6.05 7.41
CA PRO A 229 -7.12 5.55 6.11
C PRO A 229 -8.30 4.58 6.26
N SER A 230 -9.12 4.51 5.21
CA SER A 230 -10.29 3.64 5.14
C SER A 230 -9.94 2.15 5.06
N GLN A 231 -8.72 1.83 4.61
CA GLN A 231 -8.16 0.49 4.52
C GLN A 231 -7.54 0.05 5.87
N PRO A 232 -7.46 -1.27 6.14
CA PRO A 232 -6.76 -1.77 7.31
C PRO A 232 -5.26 -1.45 7.27
N LEU A 233 -4.64 -1.49 8.45
CA LEU A 233 -3.19 -1.41 8.65
C LEU A 233 -2.66 -2.73 9.19
N SER A 234 -1.52 -3.21 8.70
CA SER A 234 -0.87 -4.42 9.21
C SER A 234 0.66 -4.34 9.10
N ILE A 235 1.35 -5.22 9.83
CA ILE A 235 2.77 -5.53 9.66
C ILE A 235 2.93 -7.04 9.84
N GLY A 236 3.49 -7.73 8.86
CA GLY A 236 3.55 -9.20 8.80
C GLY A 236 4.48 -9.87 9.81
N VAL A 237 3.96 -10.86 10.55
CA VAL A 237 4.78 -11.71 11.43
C VAL A 237 5.56 -12.70 10.55
N TRP A 238 6.89 -12.64 10.56
CA TRP A 238 7.73 -13.41 9.63
C TRP A 238 8.74 -14.35 10.31
N LYS A 239 9.10 -14.08 11.58
CA LYS A 239 10.12 -14.84 12.31
C LYS A 239 9.78 -15.09 13.77
N LYS A 240 9.72 -16.36 14.20
CA LYS A 240 9.25 -16.77 15.55
C LYS A 240 10.09 -16.19 16.68
N GLU A 241 11.40 -16.00 16.46
CA GLU A 241 12.34 -15.55 17.49
C GLU A 241 12.18 -14.06 17.84
N LEU A 242 11.51 -13.27 16.99
CA LEU A 242 11.28 -11.84 17.21
C LEU A 242 10.07 -11.59 18.13
N THR A 243 10.06 -12.20 19.31
CA THR A 243 8.87 -12.30 20.18
C THR A 243 8.23 -10.95 20.54
N GLU A 244 9.03 -9.92 20.84
CA GLU A 244 8.54 -8.58 21.16
C GLU A 244 7.90 -7.88 19.96
N LEU A 245 8.54 -7.95 18.79
CA LEU A 245 7.98 -7.47 17.52
C LEU A 245 6.70 -8.21 17.18
N ASN A 246 6.72 -9.56 17.22
CA ASN A 246 5.56 -10.40 16.92
C ASN A 246 4.36 -10.04 17.79
N LYS A 247 4.58 -9.85 19.10
CA LYS A 247 3.53 -9.42 20.03
C LYS A 247 2.96 -8.06 19.61
N TYR A 248 3.83 -7.07 19.40
CA TYR A 248 3.41 -5.72 19.02
C TYR A 248 2.64 -5.71 17.68
N GLN A 249 3.11 -6.45 16.68
CA GLN A 249 2.47 -6.57 15.37
C GLN A 249 1.07 -7.16 15.47
N VAL A 250 0.89 -8.25 16.22
CA VAL A 250 -0.43 -8.87 16.43
C VAL A 250 -1.38 -7.95 17.19
N GLU A 251 -0.88 -7.22 18.20
CA GLU A 251 -1.68 -6.33 19.04
C GLU A 251 -2.09 -5.02 18.33
N ASN A 252 -1.35 -4.58 17.30
CA ASN A 252 -1.56 -3.27 16.65
C ASN A 252 -2.11 -3.35 15.20
N SER A 253 -2.13 -4.54 14.59
CA SER A 253 -2.62 -4.72 13.22
C SER A 253 -4.15 -4.89 13.14
N ASP A 254 -4.81 -4.17 12.25
CA ASP A 254 -6.25 -4.31 12.00
C ASP A 254 -6.61 -5.71 11.47
N VAL A 255 -5.70 -6.33 10.72
CA VAL A 255 -5.77 -7.70 10.19
C VAL A 255 -4.44 -8.42 10.43
N THR A 256 -4.45 -9.74 10.57
CA THR A 256 -3.21 -10.51 10.80
C THR A 256 -2.60 -10.91 9.47
N THR A 257 -1.40 -10.40 9.18
CA THR A 257 -0.56 -10.81 8.05
C THR A 257 0.64 -11.59 8.57
N TYR A 258 1.18 -12.50 7.76
CA TYR A 258 2.33 -13.32 8.15
C TYR A 258 3.06 -13.89 6.93
N HIS A 259 4.32 -14.27 7.14
CA HIS A 259 5.15 -14.94 6.13
C HIS A 259 5.43 -16.37 6.56
N ASN A 260 5.62 -17.29 5.61
CA ASN A 260 6.10 -18.63 5.91
C ASN A 260 6.91 -19.23 4.76
N TYR A 261 8.23 -19.29 4.91
CA TYR A 261 9.13 -19.96 3.95
C TYR A 261 9.40 -21.43 4.31
N GLY A 262 8.49 -22.06 5.04
CA GLY A 262 8.63 -23.42 5.57
C GLY A 262 7.98 -24.46 4.67
N ASP A 263 8.06 -25.73 5.09
CA ASP A 263 7.26 -26.80 4.47
C ASP A 263 5.78 -26.71 4.92
N PRO A 264 4.86 -27.46 4.29
CA PRO A 264 3.44 -27.43 4.65
C PRO A 264 3.14 -27.78 6.12
N ALA A 265 3.99 -28.58 6.78
CA ALA A 265 3.80 -28.94 8.19
C ALA A 265 4.19 -27.77 9.10
N ASP A 266 5.25 -27.02 8.79
CA ASP A 266 5.55 -25.77 9.46
C ASP A 266 4.49 -24.70 9.18
N HIS A 267 4.03 -24.55 7.93
CA HIS A 267 3.00 -23.58 7.57
C HIS A 267 1.72 -23.80 8.37
N LYS A 268 1.29 -25.07 8.54
CA LYS A 268 0.16 -25.41 9.42
C LYS A 268 0.39 -24.96 10.87
N LYS A 269 1.60 -25.15 11.42
CA LYS A 269 1.93 -24.71 12.79
C LYS A 269 1.86 -23.19 12.94
N TRP A 270 2.30 -22.44 11.93
CA TRP A 270 2.15 -20.99 11.89
C TRP A 270 0.69 -20.56 11.91
N ILE A 271 -0.13 -21.17 11.06
CA ILE A 271 -1.58 -20.92 11.02
C ILE A 271 -2.21 -21.22 12.38
N ASP A 272 -1.94 -22.38 12.97
CA ASP A 272 -2.50 -22.79 14.27
C ASP A 272 -2.07 -21.82 15.39
N SER A 273 -0.80 -21.41 15.39
CA SER A 273 -0.25 -20.48 16.39
C SER A 273 -0.89 -19.10 16.29
N LEU A 274 -0.96 -18.51 15.09
CA LEU A 274 -1.57 -17.19 14.89
C LEU A 274 -3.07 -17.20 15.16
N ARG A 275 -3.79 -18.29 14.82
CA ARG A 275 -5.21 -18.46 15.16
C ARG A 275 -5.48 -18.61 16.65
N SER A 276 -4.49 -19.07 17.43
CA SER A 276 -4.62 -19.15 18.89
C SER A 276 -4.62 -17.78 19.56
N VAL A 277 -3.95 -16.78 18.96
CA VAL A 277 -3.79 -15.42 19.52
C VAL A 277 -4.59 -14.35 18.78
N SER A 278 -5.10 -14.62 17.58
CA SER A 278 -5.87 -13.67 16.78
C SER A 278 -7.16 -14.27 16.22
N LYS A 279 -8.24 -13.49 16.31
CA LYS A 279 -9.55 -13.76 15.69
C LYS A 279 -9.80 -12.94 14.42
N ARG A 280 -8.77 -12.21 13.96
CA ARG A 280 -8.83 -11.38 12.75
C ARG A 280 -8.65 -12.25 11.49
N PRO A 281 -8.96 -11.73 10.29
CA PRO A 281 -8.52 -12.34 9.04
C PRO A 281 -7.03 -12.64 9.08
N LEU A 282 -6.65 -13.78 8.50
CA LEU A 282 -5.28 -14.25 8.45
C LEU A 282 -4.87 -14.35 6.98
N ILE A 283 -3.86 -13.57 6.59
CA ILE A 283 -3.43 -13.42 5.19
C ILE A 283 -1.93 -13.76 5.13
N CYS A 284 -1.57 -14.78 4.36
CA CYS A 284 -0.16 -15.11 4.10
C CYS A 284 0.32 -14.17 2.99
N THR A 285 1.23 -13.25 3.31
CA THR A 285 1.69 -12.22 2.36
C THR A 285 2.97 -12.61 1.64
N GLU A 286 3.75 -13.55 2.18
CA GLU A 286 4.90 -14.20 1.52
C GLU A 286 4.97 -15.67 1.95
N TYR A 287 5.36 -16.58 1.04
CA TYR A 287 5.55 -18.02 1.34
C TYR A 287 6.47 -18.74 0.35
#